data_AF-A0A3E0NXG1-F1
#
_entry.id   AF-A0A3E0NXG1-F1
#
_cell.length_a   1.000
_cell.length_b   1.000
_cell.length_c   1.000
_cell.angle_alpha   90.00
_cell.angle_beta   90.00
_cell.angle_gamma   90.00
#
_symmetry.space_group_name_H-M   'P 1'
#
loop_
_entity.id
_entity.type
_entity.pdbx_description
1 polymer ?
#
loop_
_entity_poly.entity_id
_entity_poly.type
_entity_poly.pdbx_seq_one_letter_code
_entity_poly.pdbx_strand_id
1 'polypeptide(L)'
;MPSGARQATAVLWLCLAICLCGLSGCASTQQPGPVLRAAVDVPERFEFAQSSSDVAPGRTEGEPVACLSPLVDRRDGTRIVLERSVAGRGDYSAPAGRYGLASGELLRVDCTTGEVLGVVHR
;
A
#
# COMPACT_ATOMS: atom_id res chain seq x y z
N MET A 1 -22.49 -3.61 62.66
CA MET A 1 -21.83 -2.72 61.68
C MET A 1 -20.49 -3.33 61.28
N PRO A 2 -20.43 -4.07 60.16
CA PRO A 2 -19.30 -3.88 59.25
C PRO A 2 -19.73 -4.08 57.78
N SER A 3 -19.79 -3.00 56.99
CA SER A 3 -20.20 -3.07 55.58
C SER A 3 -19.45 -2.13 54.64
N GLY A 4 -18.27 -1.63 55.04
CA GLY A 4 -17.45 -0.72 54.21
C GLY A 4 -16.42 -1.41 53.32
N ALA A 5 -15.78 -2.49 53.78
CA ALA A 5 -14.60 -3.06 53.10
C ALA A 5 -14.92 -3.91 51.86
N ARG A 6 -16.14 -4.45 51.75
CA ARG A 6 -16.54 -5.31 50.62
C ARG A 6 -16.98 -4.53 49.37
N GLN A 7 -17.30 -3.24 49.52
CA GLN A 7 -17.78 -2.41 48.41
C GLN A 7 -16.62 -1.82 47.58
N ALA A 8 -15.49 -1.51 48.22
CA ALA A 8 -14.32 -0.94 47.56
C ALA A 8 -13.64 -1.91 46.59
N THR A 9 -13.62 -3.21 46.91
CA THR A 9 -13.04 -4.23 46.03
C THR A 9 -13.89 -4.42 44.78
N ALA A 10 -15.22 -4.49 44.90
CA ALA A 10 -16.12 -4.69 43.76
C ALA A 10 -15.99 -3.60 42.69
N VAL A 11 -15.83 -2.34 43.10
CA VAL A 11 -15.66 -1.19 42.17
C VAL A 11 -14.31 -1.25 41.44
N LEU A 12 -13.25 -1.67 42.14
CA LEU A 12 -11.91 -1.79 41.54
C LEU A 12 -11.85 -2.87 40.45
N TRP A 13 -12.52 -4.01 40.67
CA TRP A 13 -12.61 -5.09 39.68
C TRP A 13 -13.47 -4.70 38.47
N LEU A 14 -14.52 -3.90 38.67
CA LEU A 14 -15.39 -3.43 37.59
C LEU A 14 -14.66 -2.45 36.64
N CYS A 15 -13.85 -1.54 37.19
CA CYS A 15 -13.04 -0.62 36.39
C CYS A 15 -11.95 -1.34 35.58
N LEU A 16 -11.34 -2.39 36.14
CA LEU A 16 -10.32 -3.19 35.44
C LEU A 16 -10.93 -3.98 34.26
N ALA A 17 -12.15 -4.49 34.42
CA ALA A 17 -12.86 -5.22 33.36
C ALA A 17 -13.30 -4.32 32.19
N ILE A 18 -13.70 -3.07 32.47
CA ILE A 18 -14.10 -2.10 31.43
C ILE A 18 -12.89 -1.64 30.61
N CYS A 19 -11.70 -1.54 31.22
CA CYS A 19 -10.48 -1.12 30.54
C CYS A 19 -9.96 -2.18 29.53
N LEU A 20 -10.23 -3.47 29.76
CA LEU A 20 -9.77 -4.56 28.89
C LEU A 20 -10.55 -4.71 27.57
N CYS A 21 -11.76 -4.15 27.46
CA CYS A 21 -12.59 -4.26 26.26
C CYS A 21 -12.29 -3.21 25.18
N GLY A 22 -11.39 -2.26 25.43
CA GLY A 22 -11.11 -1.14 24.50
C GLY A 22 -10.11 -1.43 23.39
N LEU A 23 -9.48 -2.62 23.36
CA LEU A 23 -8.33 -2.91 22.48
C LEU A 23 -8.64 -3.78 21.25
N SER A 24 -9.91 -4.06 20.94
CA SER A 24 -10.28 -4.68 19.67
C SER A 24 -10.25 -3.64 18.53
N GLY A 25 -9.06 -3.12 18.24
CA GLY A 25 -8.79 -2.39 17.00
C GLY A 25 -8.72 -3.38 15.85
N CYS A 26 -9.70 -3.34 14.95
CA CYS A 26 -9.63 -4.09 13.69
C CYS A 26 -8.45 -3.55 12.87
N ALA A 27 -7.34 -4.28 12.84
CA ALA A 27 -6.29 -4.07 11.85
C ALA A 27 -6.86 -4.50 10.48
N SER A 28 -7.44 -3.56 9.75
CA SER A 28 -7.89 -3.79 8.37
C SER A 28 -6.67 -3.89 7.47
N THR A 29 -6.19 -5.10 7.19
CA THR A 29 -5.16 -5.34 6.18
C THR A 29 -5.78 -5.12 4.81
N GLN A 30 -5.49 -3.98 4.18
CA GLN A 30 -5.89 -3.72 2.80
C GLN A 30 -5.21 -4.75 1.89
N GLN A 31 -5.98 -5.62 1.23
CA GLN A 31 -5.45 -6.55 0.24
C GLN A 31 -5.42 -5.87 -1.15
N PRO A 32 -4.40 -6.16 -1.98
CA PRO A 32 -4.43 -5.73 -3.38
C PRO A 32 -5.63 -6.34 -4.10
N GLY A 33 -6.38 -5.52 -4.83
CA GLY A 33 -7.45 -6.01 -5.71
C GLY A 33 -6.92 -6.94 -6.82
N PRO A 34 -7.77 -7.68 -7.52
CA PRO A 34 -7.35 -8.60 -8.58
C PRO A 34 -6.77 -7.87 -9.80
N VAL A 35 -5.85 -8.53 -10.52
CA VAL A 35 -5.43 -8.12 -11.87
C VAL A 35 -6.52 -8.56 -12.85
N LEU A 36 -7.01 -7.61 -13.65
CA LEU A 36 -8.12 -7.82 -14.59
C LEU A 36 -7.64 -8.46 -15.89
N ARG A 37 -6.51 -7.97 -16.40
CA ARG A 37 -5.92 -8.37 -17.69
C ARG A 37 -4.47 -7.90 -17.80
N ALA A 38 -3.76 -8.45 -18.77
CA ALA A 38 -2.47 -7.92 -19.19
C ALA A 38 -2.62 -6.50 -19.74
N ALA A 39 -1.66 -5.64 -19.41
CA ALA A 39 -1.51 -4.36 -20.09
C ALA A 39 -0.88 -4.58 -21.47
N VAL A 40 -1.09 -3.64 -22.39
CA VAL A 40 -0.58 -3.72 -23.77
C VAL A 40 0.40 -2.59 -24.03
N ASP A 41 1.35 -2.78 -24.94
CA ASP A 41 2.36 -1.77 -25.28
C ASP A 41 3.08 -1.17 -24.05
N VAL A 42 3.44 -2.02 -23.09
CA VAL A 42 4.22 -1.65 -21.91
C VAL A 42 5.72 -1.84 -22.17
N PRO A 43 6.60 -1.05 -21.54
CA PRO A 43 8.03 -1.35 -21.56
C PRO A 43 8.29 -2.63 -20.77
N GLU A 44 9.47 -3.23 -20.92
CA GLU A 44 9.90 -4.36 -20.08
C GLU A 44 9.86 -3.98 -18.59
N ARG A 45 10.31 -2.76 -18.27
CA ARG A 45 10.21 -2.15 -16.94
C ARG A 45 10.15 -0.63 -17.04
N PHE A 46 9.47 0.00 -16.10
CA PHE A 46 9.54 1.45 -15.91
C PHE A 46 10.77 1.81 -15.08
N GLU A 47 11.43 2.93 -15.41
CA GLU A 47 12.54 3.46 -14.65
C GLU A 47 12.09 4.49 -13.61
N PHE A 48 12.90 4.66 -12.57
CA PHE A 48 12.67 5.68 -11.54
C PHE A 48 13.08 7.06 -12.07
N ALA A 49 12.22 8.07 -11.92
CA ALA A 49 12.55 9.43 -12.33
C ALA A 49 13.72 10.04 -11.55
N GLN A 50 14.01 9.51 -10.36
CA GLN A 50 15.15 9.86 -9.52
C GLN A 50 16.10 8.66 -9.44
N SER A 51 17.40 8.89 -9.54
CA SER A 51 18.40 7.83 -9.42
C SER A 51 18.24 7.10 -8.09
N SER A 52 18.24 5.77 -8.11
CA SER A 52 18.17 4.90 -6.93
C SER A 52 19.28 5.11 -5.89
N SER A 53 20.24 6.01 -6.15
CA SER A 53 21.26 6.46 -5.20
C SER A 53 20.72 7.34 -4.07
N ASP A 54 19.50 7.90 -4.18
CA ASP A 54 18.84 8.67 -3.11
C ASP A 54 17.97 7.78 -2.20
N VAL A 55 17.94 6.47 -2.44
CA VAL A 55 17.39 5.53 -1.47
C VAL A 55 18.30 5.54 -0.25
N ALA A 56 17.78 6.06 0.87
CA ALA A 56 18.48 6.14 2.14
C ALA A 56 19.24 4.83 2.46
N PRO A 57 20.55 4.88 2.74
CA PRO A 57 21.29 3.72 3.22
C PRO A 57 20.74 3.33 4.60
N GLY A 58 20.13 2.15 4.70
CA GLY A 58 19.48 1.68 5.93
C GLY A 58 18.36 0.67 5.73
N ARG A 59 18.28 0.02 4.57
CA ARG A 59 17.26 -0.98 4.28
C ARG A 59 17.51 -2.24 5.11
N THR A 60 16.55 -2.59 5.96
CA THR A 60 16.55 -3.88 6.66
C THR A 60 15.90 -4.91 5.73
N GLU A 61 16.52 -6.07 5.56
CA GLU A 61 15.90 -7.20 4.85
C GLU A 61 14.52 -7.50 5.47
N GLY A 62 13.45 -7.37 4.67
CA GLY A 62 12.08 -7.61 5.10
C GLY A 62 11.17 -6.38 5.13
N GLU A 63 11.67 -5.16 4.95
CA GLU A 63 10.80 -4.00 4.75
C GLU A 63 10.21 -3.96 3.33
N PRO A 64 8.90 -3.66 3.17
CA PRO A 64 8.29 -3.54 1.86
C PRO A 64 8.93 -2.38 1.08
N VAL A 65 9.34 -2.64 -0.16
CA VAL A 65 9.91 -1.63 -1.03
C VAL A 65 8.88 -0.52 -1.27
N ALA A 66 9.21 0.69 -0.81
CA ALA A 66 8.40 1.87 -1.06
C ALA A 66 8.32 2.15 -2.58
N CYS A 67 7.10 2.26 -3.08
CA CYS A 67 6.85 2.57 -4.48
C CYS A 67 7.21 4.03 -4.78
N LEU A 68 8.11 4.23 -5.75
CA LEU A 68 8.56 5.55 -6.17
C LEU A 68 7.57 6.17 -7.18
N SER A 69 7.55 7.49 -7.25
CA SER A 69 6.69 8.25 -8.16
C SER A 69 7.36 9.57 -8.57
N PRO A 70 7.28 9.99 -9.84
CA PRO A 70 6.74 9.23 -10.97
C PRO A 70 7.72 8.13 -11.44
N LEU A 71 7.19 7.13 -12.12
CA LEU A 71 7.99 6.21 -12.94
C LEU A 71 7.96 6.65 -14.40
N VAL A 72 8.98 6.26 -15.18
CA VAL A 72 9.24 6.75 -16.54
C VAL A 72 9.38 5.60 -17.52
N ASP A 73 8.64 5.66 -18.62
CA ASP A 73 8.86 4.83 -19.80
C ASP A 73 10.01 5.43 -20.61
N ARG A 74 11.10 4.67 -20.77
CA ARG A 74 12.30 5.18 -21.45
C ARG A 74 12.20 5.15 -22.97
N ARG A 75 11.19 4.44 -23.50
CA ARG A 75 10.96 4.38 -24.94
C ARG A 75 10.53 5.74 -25.49
N ASP A 76 9.79 6.52 -24.70
CA ASP A 76 9.22 7.81 -25.14
C ASP A 76 9.13 8.92 -24.08
N GLY A 77 9.56 8.67 -22.85
CA GLY A 77 9.54 9.63 -21.74
C GLY A 77 8.20 9.75 -21.03
N THR A 78 7.21 8.90 -21.33
CA THR A 78 5.91 8.89 -20.65
C THR A 78 6.09 8.68 -19.15
N ARG A 79 5.38 9.49 -18.35
CA ARG A 79 5.43 9.41 -16.88
C ARG A 79 4.14 8.81 -16.34
N ILE A 80 4.26 7.87 -15.42
CA ILE A 80 3.14 7.30 -14.67
C ILE A 80 3.23 7.71 -13.20
N VAL A 81 2.08 7.98 -12.57
CA VAL A 81 2.00 8.58 -11.23
C VAL A 81 1.32 7.61 -10.28
N LEU A 82 1.97 7.34 -9.14
CA LEU A 82 1.46 6.45 -8.11
C LEU A 82 0.15 7.00 -7.52
N GLU A 83 -0.93 6.21 -7.57
CA GLU A 83 -2.17 6.52 -6.86
C GLU A 83 -2.23 5.81 -5.50
N ARG A 84 -1.79 4.55 -5.42
CA ARG A 84 -1.72 3.80 -4.17
C ARG A 84 -0.69 2.68 -4.23
N SER A 85 -0.25 2.22 -3.07
CA SER A 85 0.63 1.06 -2.97
C SER A 85 0.19 0.11 -1.86
N VAL A 86 0.44 -1.18 -2.06
CA VAL A 86 0.15 -2.24 -1.09
C VAL A 86 1.13 -3.40 -1.30
N ALA A 87 1.79 -3.83 -0.23
CA ALA A 87 2.68 -5.00 -0.22
C ALA A 87 3.68 -5.03 -1.40
N GLY A 88 4.41 -3.93 -1.61
CA GLY A 88 5.44 -3.82 -2.66
C GLY A 88 4.89 -3.68 -4.10
N ARG A 89 3.58 -3.48 -4.27
CA ARG A 89 2.94 -3.24 -5.56
C ARG A 89 2.32 -1.85 -5.59
N GLY A 90 2.55 -1.11 -6.67
CA GLY A 90 2.00 0.22 -6.87
C GLY A 90 0.97 0.22 -8.00
N ASP A 91 -0.14 0.90 -7.79
CA ASP A 91 -1.15 1.16 -8.82
C ASP A 91 -0.96 2.58 -9.32
N TYR A 92 -0.62 2.71 -10.60
CA TYR A 92 -0.22 3.95 -11.23
C TYR A 92 -1.24 4.41 -12.26
N SER A 93 -1.50 5.70 -12.29
CA SER A 93 -2.18 6.36 -13.41
C SER A 93 -1.20 6.66 -14.53
N ALA A 94 -1.68 6.58 -15.76
CA ALA A 94 -0.95 6.96 -16.96
C ALA A 94 -1.75 7.97 -17.78
N PRO A 95 -1.11 8.70 -18.71
CA PRO A 95 -1.83 9.53 -19.67
C PRO A 95 -2.89 8.73 -20.44
N ALA A 96 -3.99 9.39 -20.80
CA ALA A 96 -5.11 8.75 -21.50
C ALA A 96 -4.65 8.08 -22.81
N GLY A 97 -5.18 6.89 -23.08
CA GLY A 97 -4.84 6.10 -24.28
C GLY A 97 -3.52 5.33 -24.17
N ARG A 98 -2.80 5.40 -23.06
CA ARG A 98 -1.56 4.64 -22.83
C ARG A 98 -1.83 3.27 -22.22
N TYR A 99 -0.98 2.31 -22.56
CA TYR A 99 -0.91 0.98 -21.98
C TYR A 99 -2.20 0.14 -22.09
N GLY A 100 -3.08 0.56 -23.00
CA GLY A 100 -4.44 0.06 -23.17
C GLY A 100 -5.32 0.20 -21.94
N LEU A 101 -5.14 1.23 -21.12
CA LEU A 101 -6.02 1.55 -19.99
C LEU A 101 -7.32 2.22 -20.46
N ALA A 102 -8.44 1.80 -19.87
CA ALA A 102 -9.73 2.47 -19.95
C ALA A 102 -9.93 3.47 -18.81
N SER A 103 -11.02 4.23 -18.85
CA SER A 103 -11.41 5.11 -17.74
C SER A 103 -11.66 4.29 -16.48
N GLY A 104 -11.08 4.71 -15.35
CA GLY A 104 -11.22 4.01 -14.07
C GLY A 104 -10.30 2.79 -13.94
N GLU A 105 -9.27 2.67 -14.77
CA GLU A 105 -8.25 1.63 -14.65
C GLU A 105 -6.87 2.22 -14.33
N LEU A 106 -6.05 1.42 -13.64
CA LEU A 106 -4.67 1.74 -13.27
C LEU A 106 -3.73 0.63 -13.76
N LEU A 107 -2.46 0.99 -13.91
CA LEU A 107 -1.38 0.05 -14.20
C LEU A 107 -0.76 -0.42 -12.88
N ARG A 108 -0.79 -1.72 -12.61
CA ARG A 108 -0.09 -2.28 -11.46
C ARG A 108 1.35 -2.62 -11.81
N VAL A 109 2.28 -2.16 -10.98
CA VAL A 109 3.72 -2.31 -11.15
C VAL A 109 4.34 -2.90 -9.88
N ASP A 110 5.33 -3.79 -10.05
CA ASP A 110 6.20 -4.24 -8.97
C ASP A 110 7.19 -3.12 -8.60
N CYS A 111 7.17 -2.68 -7.34
CA CYS A 111 7.94 -1.51 -6.92
C CYS A 111 9.44 -1.78 -6.78
N THR A 112 9.84 -3.06 -6.80
CA THR A 112 11.25 -3.47 -6.76
C THR A 112 11.84 -3.46 -8.17
N THR A 113 11.13 -4.08 -9.12
CA THR A 113 11.68 -4.34 -10.47
C THR A 113 11.25 -3.32 -11.52
N GLY A 114 10.18 -2.56 -11.26
CA GLY A 114 9.53 -1.69 -12.23
C GLY A 114 8.69 -2.44 -13.28
N GLU A 115 8.49 -3.75 -13.12
CA GLU A 115 7.78 -4.59 -14.08
C GLU A 115 6.26 -4.43 -13.95
N VAL A 116 5.58 -4.48 -15.08
CA VAL A 116 4.12 -4.39 -15.12
C VAL A 116 3.49 -5.74 -14.79
N LEU A 117 2.65 -5.75 -13.76
CA LEU A 117 1.88 -6.92 -13.35
C LEU A 117 0.52 -7.02 -14.06
N GLY A 118 -0.02 -5.89 -14.52
CA GLY A 118 -1.23 -5.84 -15.34
C GLY A 118 -2.13 -4.65 -15.03
N VAL A 119 -3.37 -4.72 -15.50
CA VAL A 119 -4.39 -3.68 -15.34
C VAL A 119 -5.29 -4.01 -14.15
N VAL A 120 -5.62 -3.00 -13.35
CA VAL A 120 -6.50 -3.10 -12.17
C VAL A 120 -7.55 -1.99 -12.19
N HIS A 121 -8.62 -2.15 -11.42
CA HIS A 121 -9.55 -1.05 -11.17
C HIS A 121 -8.89 0.07 -10.35
N ARG A 122 -9.24 1.32 -10.64
CA ARG A 122 -9.02 2.43 -9.72
C ARG A 122 -9.84 2.26 -8.45
#